data_AF-A0A836LWJ9-F1
#
_entry.id   AF-A0A836LWJ9-F1
#
_cell.length_a   1.000
_cell.length_b   1.000
_cell.length_c   1.000
_cell.angle_alpha   90.00
_cell.angle_beta   90.00
_cell.angle_gamma   90.00
#
_symmetry.space_group_name_H-M   'P 1'
#
loop_
_entity.id
_entity.type
_entity.pdbx_description
1 polymer ?
#
loop_
_entity_poly.entity_id
_entity_poly.type
_entity_poly.pdbx_seq_one_letter_code
_entity_poly.pdbx_strand_id
1 'polypeptide(L)'
;MVHSNHASELDDFTCSKLLQLSEHHITVLNQAVLLKGVNDSAQTLTDLSYRLFEARVMPYYLHVLDKVKGAQHFDLIPSEIDAIYQDVLASLPGYLVPKLVREIAGEKNKTPLFGATTF
;
A
#
# COMPACT_ATOMS: atom_id res chain seq x y z
N MET A 1 10.14 -7.51 5.30
CA MET A 1 9.17 -6.57 4.69
C MET A 1 9.43 -6.52 3.20
N VAL A 2 8.39 -6.40 2.39
CA VAL A 2 8.49 -6.26 0.93
C VAL A 2 7.93 -4.93 0.47
N HIS A 3 8.31 -4.53 -0.75
CA HIS A 3 7.83 -3.34 -1.41
C HIS A 3 7.32 -3.72 -2.79
N SER A 4 6.00 -3.78 -2.92
CA SER A 4 5.34 -3.92 -4.20
C SER A 4 4.25 -2.88 -4.37
N ASN A 5 4.22 -2.25 -5.54
CA ASN A 5 3.28 -1.20 -5.90
C ASN A 5 2.19 -1.70 -6.84
N HIS A 6 2.39 -2.83 -7.51
CA HIS A 6 1.46 -3.36 -8.50
C HIS A 6 1.41 -4.89 -8.47
N ALA A 7 0.23 -5.49 -8.67
CA ALA A 7 0.05 -6.94 -8.64
C ALA A 7 0.96 -7.69 -9.64
N SER A 8 1.31 -7.04 -10.76
CA SER A 8 2.20 -7.61 -11.78
C SER A 8 3.65 -7.80 -11.33
N GLU A 9 4.08 -7.14 -10.24
CA GLU A 9 5.40 -7.35 -9.65
C GLU A 9 5.45 -8.66 -8.84
N LEU A 10 4.28 -9.25 -8.54
CA LEU A 10 4.13 -10.49 -7.79
C LEU A 10 3.85 -11.65 -8.75
N ASP A 11 4.86 -11.98 -9.55
CA ASP A 11 4.82 -13.16 -10.42
C ASP A 11 4.80 -14.47 -9.60
N ASP A 12 4.54 -15.59 -10.26
CA ASP A 12 4.38 -16.87 -9.59
C ASP A 12 5.67 -17.33 -8.87
N PHE A 13 6.83 -16.97 -9.42
CA PHE A 13 8.11 -17.23 -8.76
C PHE A 13 8.23 -16.46 -7.45
N THR A 14 7.96 -15.16 -7.46
CA THR A 14 8.01 -14.29 -6.28
C THR A 14 7.00 -14.75 -5.23
N CYS A 15 5.75 -15.04 -5.63
CA CYS A 15 4.75 -15.58 -4.73
C CYS A 15 5.20 -16.90 -4.09
N SER A 16 5.83 -17.81 -4.85
CA SER A 16 6.34 -19.07 -4.30
C SER A 16 7.37 -18.87 -3.18
N LYS A 17 8.24 -17.85 -3.31
CA LYS A 17 9.25 -17.54 -2.29
C LYS A 17 8.64 -16.89 -1.05
N LEU A 18 7.62 -16.06 -1.23
CA LEU A 18 6.88 -15.46 -0.12
C LEU A 18 6.10 -16.51 0.67
N LEU A 19 5.49 -17.48 -0.02
CA LEU A 19 4.81 -18.61 0.62
C LEU A 19 5.75 -19.43 1.50
N GLN A 20 6.97 -19.72 1.05
CA GLN A 20 7.97 -20.45 1.85
C GLN A 20 8.29 -19.74 3.17
N LEU A 21 8.31 -18.41 3.21
CA LEU A 21 8.51 -17.67 4.47
C LEU A 21 7.36 -17.92 5.44
N SER A 22 6.13 -17.99 4.94
CA SER A 22 4.95 -18.26 5.77
C SER A 22 4.95 -19.66 6.38
N GLU A 23 5.51 -20.66 5.70
CA GLU A 23 5.68 -22.03 6.21
C GLU A 23 6.63 -22.08 7.43
N HIS A 24 7.54 -21.12 7.51
CA HIS A 24 8.41 -20.91 8.66
C HIS A 24 7.81 -19.96 9.72
N HIS A 25 6.51 -19.67 9.64
CA HIS A 25 5.79 -18.76 10.54
C HIS A 25 6.33 -17.32 10.52
N ILE A 26 6.94 -16.91 9.41
CA ILE A 26 7.43 -15.53 9.23
C ILE A 26 6.29 -14.70 8.63
N THR A 27 5.79 -13.73 9.38
CA THR A 27 4.81 -12.76 8.87
C THR A 27 5.49 -11.78 7.94
N VAL A 28 5.01 -11.69 6.69
CA VAL A 28 5.51 -10.75 5.70
C VAL A 28 4.48 -9.62 5.52
N LEU A 29 4.97 -8.38 5.52
CA LEU A 29 4.16 -7.18 5.32
C LEU A 29 4.61 -6.46 4.04
N ASN A 30 3.66 -5.81 3.35
CA ASN A 30 3.94 -4.96 2.19
C ASN A 30 3.84 -3.46 2.51
N GLN A 31 4.79 -2.70 1.99
CA GLN A 31 4.76 -1.23 1.93
C GLN A 31 4.73 -0.79 0.47
N ALA A 32 3.61 -0.24 0.03
CA ALA A 32 3.47 0.40 -1.27
C ALA A 32 3.61 1.93 -1.13
N VAL A 33 3.89 2.60 -2.25
CA VAL A 33 3.77 4.05 -2.42
C VAL A 33 2.68 4.28 -3.45
N LEU A 34 1.78 5.23 -3.18
CA LEU A 34 0.78 5.67 -4.13
C LEU A 34 1.45 6.57 -5.17
N LEU A 35 1.44 6.14 -6.42
CA LEU A 35 2.21 6.72 -7.52
C LEU A 35 1.29 6.91 -8.75
N LYS A 36 1.28 8.14 -9.26
CA LYS A 36 0.55 8.50 -10.47
C LYS A 36 0.99 7.69 -11.69
N GLY A 37 0.03 7.13 -12.43
CA GLY A 37 0.28 6.30 -13.61
C GLY A 37 0.84 4.91 -13.31
N VAL A 38 0.87 4.48 -12.04
CA VAL A 38 1.32 3.14 -11.63
C VAL A 38 0.21 2.42 -10.87
N ASN A 39 -0.26 3.00 -9.77
CA ASN A 39 -1.26 2.39 -8.89
C ASN A 39 -2.25 3.41 -8.33
N ASP A 40 -2.45 4.51 -9.04
CA ASP A 40 -3.36 5.61 -8.73
C ASP A 40 -4.83 5.30 -9.07
N SER A 41 -5.25 4.06 -8.83
CA SER A 41 -6.65 3.64 -8.94
C SER A 41 -7.03 2.63 -7.86
N ALA A 42 -8.28 2.70 -7.40
CA ALA A 42 -8.78 1.77 -6.38
C ALA A 42 -8.76 0.31 -6.87
N GLN A 43 -9.03 0.08 -8.16
CA GLN A 43 -8.96 -1.26 -8.75
C GLN A 43 -7.54 -1.83 -8.66
N THR A 44 -6.53 -1.05 -9.07
CA THR A 44 -5.13 -1.50 -9.03
C THR A 44 -4.67 -1.82 -7.62
N LEU A 45 -5.04 -1.00 -6.62
CA LEU A 45 -4.70 -1.22 -5.22
C LEU A 45 -5.45 -2.43 -4.62
N THR A 46 -6.69 -2.67 -5.06
CA THR A 46 -7.49 -3.83 -4.71
C THR A 46 -6.85 -5.12 -5.24
N ASP A 47 -6.47 -5.12 -6.52
CA ASP A 47 -5.79 -6.25 -7.17
C ASP A 47 -4.46 -6.56 -6.48
N LEU A 48 -3.66 -5.52 -6.18
CA LEU A 48 -2.43 -5.68 -5.40
C LEU A 48 -2.71 -6.32 -4.03
N SER A 49 -3.72 -5.85 -3.31
CA SER A 49 -4.04 -6.33 -1.96
C SER A 49 -4.45 -7.80 -1.95
N TYR A 50 -5.27 -8.24 -2.92
CA TYR A 50 -5.62 -9.65 -3.09
C TYR A 50 -4.42 -10.49 -3.50
N ARG A 51 -3.59 -10.03 -4.45
CA ARG A 51 -2.39 -10.76 -4.90
C ARG A 51 -1.36 -10.94 -3.78
N LEU A 52 -1.19 -9.92 -2.94
CA LEU A 52 -0.36 -10.01 -1.73
C LEU A 52 -0.92 -11.07 -0.77
N PHE A 53 -2.23 -11.07 -0.56
CA PHE A 53 -2.88 -12.01 0.34
C PHE A 53 -2.76 -13.47 -0.15
N GLU A 54 -2.90 -13.71 -1.46
CA GLU A 54 -2.63 -15.01 -2.09
C GLU A 54 -1.19 -15.48 -1.78
N ALA A 55 -0.23 -14.56 -1.78
CA ALA A 55 1.17 -14.81 -1.47
C ALA A 55 1.49 -14.85 0.05
N ARG A 56 0.47 -14.84 0.92
CA ARG A 56 0.61 -14.78 2.40
C ARG A 56 1.35 -13.52 2.89
N VAL A 57 1.27 -12.44 2.14
CA VAL A 57 1.76 -11.12 2.53
C VAL A 57 0.59 -10.22 2.92
N MET A 58 0.70 -9.56 4.07
CA MET A 58 -0.32 -8.61 4.51
C MET A 58 -0.04 -7.22 3.94
N PRO A 59 -1.01 -6.58 3.23
CA PRO A 59 -0.94 -5.16 2.93
C PRO A 59 -0.84 -4.36 4.24
N TYR A 60 0.17 -3.50 4.37
CA TYR A 60 0.41 -2.80 5.64
C TYR A 60 0.36 -1.29 5.51
N TYR A 61 1.23 -0.69 4.70
CA TYR A 61 1.18 0.75 4.45
C TYR A 61 1.05 1.06 2.97
N LEU A 62 0.26 2.08 2.68
CA LEU A 62 0.23 2.80 1.42
C LEU A 62 0.76 4.21 1.73
N HIS A 63 1.98 4.47 1.30
CA HIS A 63 2.64 5.75 1.50
C HIS A 63 2.15 6.76 0.48
N VAL A 64 1.79 7.95 0.92
CA VAL A 64 1.76 9.10 0.01
C VAL A 64 3.20 9.47 -0.34
N LEU A 65 3.45 9.71 -1.62
CA LEU A 65 4.77 10.08 -2.11
C LEU A 65 5.29 11.34 -1.41
N ASP A 66 6.51 11.26 -0.87
CA ASP A 66 7.21 12.43 -0.36
C ASP A 66 7.71 13.29 -1.51
N LYS A 67 7.59 14.61 -1.35
CA LYS A 67 8.06 15.58 -2.35
C LYS A 67 9.59 15.62 -2.39
N VAL A 68 10.19 14.68 -3.09
CA VAL A 68 11.63 14.62 -3.37
C VAL A 68 11.92 15.11 -4.79
N LYS A 69 13.10 15.71 -4.98
CA LYS A 69 13.55 16.15 -6.31
C LYS A 69 13.59 14.93 -7.25
N GLY A 70 12.96 15.06 -8.41
CA GLY A 70 12.95 14.03 -9.45
C GLY A 70 11.71 13.12 -9.47
N ALA A 71 10.93 13.03 -8.38
CA ALA A 71 9.76 12.14 -8.31
C ALA A 71 8.41 12.87 -8.48
N GLN A 72 8.41 14.19 -8.69
CA GLN A 72 7.19 15.01 -8.71
C GLN A 72 6.14 14.58 -9.75
N HIS A 73 6.56 13.93 -10.83
CA HIS A 73 5.65 13.44 -11.87
C HIS A 73 4.81 12.23 -11.42
N PHE A 74 5.22 11.55 -10.34
CA PHE A 74 4.45 10.50 -9.68
C PHE A 74 3.54 11.03 -8.56
N ASP A 75 3.58 12.32 -8.25
CA ASP A 75 2.78 12.92 -7.17
C ASP A 75 1.31 13.07 -7.59
N LEU A 76 0.42 13.00 -6.60
CA LEU A 76 -1.03 13.15 -6.73
C LEU A 76 -1.51 14.29 -5.83
N ILE A 77 -2.53 15.03 -6.26
CA ILE A 77 -3.09 16.06 -5.39
C ILE A 77 -3.89 15.41 -4.25
N PRO A 78 -3.96 16.03 -3.05
CA PRO A 78 -4.63 15.42 -1.90
C PRO A 78 -6.06 14.93 -2.16
N SER A 79 -6.85 15.68 -2.93
CA SER A 79 -8.23 15.29 -3.25
C SER A 79 -8.33 14.02 -4.10
N GLU A 80 -7.36 13.77 -4.99
CA GLU A 80 -7.31 12.53 -5.77
C GLU A 80 -6.95 11.35 -4.86
N ILE A 81 -5.97 11.54 -3.97
CA ILE A 81 -5.57 10.53 -2.98
C ILE A 81 -6.75 10.13 -2.09
N ASP A 82 -7.47 11.11 -1.55
CA ASP A 82 -8.62 10.87 -0.68
C ASP A 82 -9.74 10.12 -1.41
N ALA A 83 -10.04 10.50 -2.66
CA ALA A 83 -11.04 9.82 -3.48
C ALA A 83 -10.65 8.35 -3.76
N ILE A 84 -9.42 8.11 -4.22
CA ILE A 84 -8.91 6.76 -4.47
C ILE A 84 -8.99 5.91 -3.20
N TYR A 85 -8.58 6.45 -2.05
CA TYR A 85 -8.53 5.69 -0.81
C TYR A 85 -9.92 5.40 -0.23
N GLN A 86 -10.90 6.31 -0.41
CA GLN A 86 -12.30 6.04 -0.08
C GLN A 86 -12.85 4.86 -0.88
N ASP A 87 -12.55 4.79 -2.17
CA ASP A 87 -12.97 3.69 -3.02
C ASP A 87 -12.27 2.37 -2.63
N VAL A 88 -10.99 2.41 -2.23
CA VAL A 88 -10.29 1.24 -1.68
C VAL A 88 -10.94 0.73 -0.40
N LEU A 89 -11.31 1.64 0.52
CA LEU A 89 -12.03 1.29 1.76
C LEU A 89 -13.37 0.61 1.49
N ALA A 90 -14.08 1.04 0.44
CA ALA A 90 -15.35 0.44 0.03
C ALA A 90 -15.17 -0.91 -0.68
N SER A 91 -14.03 -1.14 -1.34
CA SER A 91 -13.79 -2.30 -2.20
C SER A 91 -13.17 -3.49 -1.48
N LEU A 92 -12.42 -3.26 -0.39
CA LEU A 92 -11.67 -4.30 0.31
C LEU A 92 -12.28 -4.65 1.68
N PRO A 93 -12.16 -5.91 2.12
CA PRO A 93 -12.36 -6.22 3.52
C PRO A 93 -11.29 -5.50 4.37
N GLY A 94 -11.66 -5.00 5.55
CA GLY A 94 -10.81 -4.10 6.33
C GLY A 94 -9.40 -4.63 6.68
N TYR A 95 -9.22 -5.95 6.76
CA TYR A 95 -7.90 -6.55 7.03
C TYR A 95 -6.96 -6.59 5.81
N LEU A 96 -7.47 -6.31 4.61
CA LEU A 96 -6.68 -6.15 3.39
C LEU A 96 -6.45 -4.69 3.02
N VAL A 97 -7.09 -3.74 3.71
CA VAL A 97 -6.88 -2.31 3.46
C VAL A 97 -5.52 -1.90 4.04
N PRO A 98 -4.55 -1.47 3.22
CA PRO A 98 -3.30 -0.92 3.73
C PRO A 98 -3.58 0.44 4.37
N LYS A 99 -2.85 0.80 5.43
CA LYS A 99 -3.01 2.10 6.08
C LYS A 99 -2.41 3.20 5.21
N LEU A 100 -3.21 4.18 4.80
CA LEU A 100 -2.72 5.38 4.12
C LEU A 100 -1.92 6.26 5.10
N VAL A 101 -0.65 6.50 4.79
CA VAL A 101 0.28 7.23 5.66
C VAL A 101 1.12 8.25 4.90
N ARG A 102 1.61 9.27 5.60
CA ARG A 102 2.59 10.24 5.10
C ARG A 102 3.74 10.40 6.10
N GLU A 103 4.94 10.66 5.60
CA GLU A 103 6.05 11.10 6.45
C GLU A 103 5.95 12.61 6.67
N ILE A 104 5.91 13.03 7.94
CA ILE A 104 5.87 14.45 8.31
C ILE A 104 7.13 14.74 9.11
N ALA A 105 7.97 15.65 8.60
CA ALA A 105 9.21 16.02 9.26
C ALA A 105 8.95 16.55 10.68
N GLY A 106 9.61 15.96 11.67
CA GLY A 106 9.47 16.31 13.08
C GLY A 106 8.49 15.43 13.87
N GLU A 107 7.68 14.61 13.20
CA GLU A 107 6.83 13.63 13.87
C GLU A 107 7.61 12.39 14.30
N LYS A 108 7.18 11.77 15.42
CA LYS A 108 7.84 10.58 15.98
C LYS A 108 7.53 9.29 15.21
N ASN A 109 6.50 9.31 14.37
CA ASN A 109 6.02 8.15 13.64
C ASN A 109 5.34 8.57 12.32
N LYS A 110 5.08 7.57 11.46
CA LYS A 110 4.29 7.72 10.24
C LYS A 110 2.90 8.22 10.59
N THR A 111 2.48 9.33 9.99
CA THR A 111 1.18 9.95 10.28
C THR A 111 0.08 9.29 9.43
N PRO A 112 -0.92 8.62 10.05
CA PRO A 112 -2.09 8.11 9.32
C PRO A 112 -2.92 9.27 8.79
N LEU A 113 -3.36 9.18 7.53
CA LEU A 113 -4.18 10.22 6.89
C LEU A 113 -5.69 9.98 7.02
N PHE A 114 -6.10 8.77 7.42
CA PHE A 114 -7.50 8.39 7.57
C PHE A 114 -7.73 7.66 8.91
N GLY A 115 -8.91 7.84 9.51
CA GLY A 115 -9.31 7.16 10.75
C GLY A 115 -8.61 7.67 12.02
N ALA A 116 -7.75 8.70 11.95
CA ALA A 116 -7.23 9.41 13.11
C ALA A 116 -8.26 10.44 13.61
N THR A 117 -9.40 9.95 14.10
CA THR A 117 -10.29 10.74 14.95
C THR A 117 -10.66 9.86 16.13
N THR A 118 -9.76 9.83 17.11
CA THR A 118 -10.09 9.34 18.45
C THR A 118 -11.07 10.32 19.09
N PHE A 119 -12.20 9.80 19.56
CA PHE A 119 -12.97 10.43 20.63
C PHE A 119 -12.07 10.71 21.84
#